data_AF-A0AAW4Y8T8-F1
#
_entry.id   AF-A0AAW4Y8T8-F1
#
_cell.length_a   1.000
_cell.length_b   1.000
_cell.length_c   1.000
_cell.angle_alpha   90.00
_cell.angle_beta   90.00
_cell.angle_gamma   90.00
#
_symmetry.space_group_name_H-M   'P 1'
#
loop_
_entity.id
_entity.type
_entity.pdbx_description
1 polymer ?
#
loop_
_entity_poly.entity_id
_entity_poly.type
_entity_poly.pdbx_seq_one_letter_code
_entity_poly.pdbx_strand_id
1 'polypeptide(L)'
;MAEITKARTLTYDGEEVYARSHIDVVDGLDKSKLLTDEQKQKLESFNADAIDVATSSKNGLMSAQDKTKLDALKQFDPSTLTNATTQKAGLMSAEDKQRLDELKTNSNAYNKEMTESVASNVLIQGNINKWPNNTQTVDLSKKVSECRNGIILVWRSDTEDDNYHYQYVPKYHALTHSAAKIVHLIPINSKNGFCIKTIFVKDNLITGTADNHNGAMNANKVRLHEILEY
;
A
#
# COMPACT_ATOMS: atom_id res chain seq x y z
N MET A 1 -14.62 44.59 -76.61
CA MET A 1 -14.79 43.77 -77.82
C MET A 1 -13.76 42.65 -77.74
N ALA A 2 -14.18 41.38 -77.75
CA ALA A 2 -13.27 40.25 -77.62
C ALA A 2 -12.51 40.06 -78.95
N GLU A 3 -11.18 40.22 -78.91
CA GLU A 3 -10.32 40.04 -80.08
C GLU A 3 -10.15 38.56 -80.42
N ILE A 4 -10.63 38.17 -81.61
CA ILE A 4 -10.45 36.82 -82.15
C ILE A 4 -9.01 36.70 -82.65
N THR A 5 -8.15 36.04 -81.88
CA THR A 5 -6.69 36.06 -82.11
C THR A 5 -6.17 34.98 -83.06
N LYS A 6 -7.06 34.16 -83.65
CA LYS A 6 -6.70 33.23 -84.73
C LYS A 6 -7.95 32.78 -85.48
N ALA A 7 -8.30 33.47 -86.56
CA ALA A 7 -9.24 32.97 -87.53
C ALA A 7 -8.43 32.16 -88.58
N ARG A 8 -8.61 30.84 -88.66
CA ARG A 8 -8.14 30.08 -89.83
C ARG A 8 -9.16 30.31 -90.93
N THR A 9 -8.78 31.06 -91.95
CA THR A 9 -9.58 31.20 -93.15
C THR A 9 -9.51 29.90 -93.94
N LEU A 10 -10.65 29.41 -94.38
CA LEU A 10 -10.77 28.28 -95.28
C LEU A 10 -11.38 28.82 -96.58
N THR A 11 -10.79 28.48 -97.73
CA THR A 11 -11.37 28.82 -99.02
C THR A 11 -12.39 27.75 -99.41
N TYR A 12 -13.64 28.14 -99.61
CA TYR A 12 -14.71 27.26 -100.09
C TYR A 12 -15.38 27.93 -101.30
N ASP A 13 -15.40 27.24 -102.45
CA ASP A 13 -15.89 27.77 -103.73
C ASP A 13 -15.31 29.13 -104.16
N GLY A 14 -14.05 29.37 -103.79
CA GLY A 14 -13.31 30.58 -104.21
C GLY A 14 -13.53 31.81 -103.33
N GLU A 15 -14.34 31.72 -102.27
CA GLU A 15 -14.45 32.76 -101.24
C GLU A 15 -13.83 32.33 -99.91
N GLU A 16 -13.28 33.31 -99.18
CA GLU A 16 -12.69 33.11 -97.85
C GLU A 16 -13.76 33.11 -96.76
N VAL A 17 -13.88 31.99 -96.04
CA VAL A 17 -14.87 31.82 -94.94
C VAL A 17 -14.15 31.58 -93.61
N TYR A 18 -14.61 32.23 -92.55
CA TYR A 18 -14.04 32.10 -91.20
C TYR A 18 -14.79 31.06 -90.36
N ALA A 19 -14.17 29.91 -90.09
CA ALA A 19 -14.72 28.90 -89.19
C ALA A 19 -14.28 29.16 -87.75
N ARG A 20 -15.23 29.23 -86.80
CA ARG A 20 -14.93 29.19 -85.35
C ARG A 20 -14.94 27.74 -84.88
N SER A 21 -13.76 27.14 -84.66
CA SER A 21 -13.67 25.85 -83.97
C SER A 21 -13.71 26.07 -82.45
N HIS A 22 -14.80 25.66 -81.82
CA HIS A 22 -14.91 25.43 -80.37
C HIS A 22 -14.05 24.19 -80.03
N ILE A 23 -13.11 24.26 -79.08
CA ILE A 23 -12.37 23.06 -78.64
C ILE A 23 -12.11 23.08 -77.12
N ASP A 24 -12.93 22.30 -76.41
CA ASP A 24 -12.62 21.42 -75.26
C ASP A 24 -11.83 21.94 -74.04
N VAL A 25 -12.06 23.17 -73.62
CA VAL A 25 -11.78 23.59 -72.25
C VAL A 25 -12.93 24.49 -71.82
N VAL A 26 -13.52 24.25 -70.64
CA VAL A 26 -14.51 25.17 -70.05
C VAL A 26 -13.97 26.59 -70.21
N ASP A 27 -14.64 27.39 -71.05
CA ASP A 27 -14.17 28.72 -71.43
C ASP A 27 -14.05 29.58 -70.16
N GLY A 28 -12.82 29.90 -69.76
CA GLY A 28 -12.51 30.63 -68.53
C GLY A 28 -11.84 29.85 -67.40
N LEU A 29 -11.75 28.51 -67.44
CA LEU A 29 -10.92 27.77 -66.48
C LEU A 29 -9.48 27.71 -66.97
N ASP A 30 -8.76 28.81 -66.73
CA ASP A 30 -7.33 28.85 -66.96
C ASP A 30 -6.62 27.87 -66.01
N LYS A 31 -6.21 26.70 -66.54
CA LYS A 31 -5.45 25.70 -65.79
C LYS A 31 -4.15 26.28 -65.21
N SER A 32 -3.64 27.39 -65.78
CA SER A 32 -2.49 28.10 -65.25
C SER A 32 -2.75 28.73 -63.86
N LYS A 33 -4.03 28.99 -63.52
CA LYS A 33 -4.47 29.55 -62.22
C LYS A 33 -4.85 28.51 -61.16
N LEU A 34 -4.83 27.21 -61.48
CA LEU A 34 -5.15 26.17 -60.50
C LEU A 34 -4.08 26.07 -59.40
N LEU A 35 -2.84 26.44 -59.74
CA LEU A 35 -1.69 26.49 -58.85
C LEU A 35 -0.92 27.76 -59.19
N THR A 36 -0.58 28.55 -58.18
CA THR A 36 0.36 29.67 -58.33
C THR A 36 1.71 29.18 -58.83
N ASP A 37 2.49 30.04 -59.48
CA ASP A 37 3.81 29.68 -59.99
C ASP A 37 4.73 29.19 -58.85
N GLU A 38 4.57 29.75 -57.65
CA GLU A 38 5.25 29.29 -56.42
C GLU A 38 4.85 27.86 -56.02
N GLN A 39 3.56 27.50 -56.15
CA GLN A 39 3.09 26.16 -55.85
C GLN A 39 3.56 25.14 -56.89
N LYS A 40 3.57 25.50 -58.18
CA LYS A 40 4.14 24.66 -59.24
C LYS A 40 5.63 24.43 -59.03
N GLN A 41 6.38 25.50 -58.73
CA GLN A 41 7.81 25.40 -58.47
C GLN A 41 8.11 24.53 -57.24
N LYS A 42 7.31 24.65 -56.16
CA LYS A 42 7.43 23.77 -54.99
C LYS A 42 7.19 22.30 -55.35
N LEU A 43 6.20 22.01 -56.19
CA LEU A 43 5.89 20.65 -56.63
C LEU A 43 6.97 20.06 -57.55
N GLU A 44 7.48 20.84 -58.49
CA GLU A 44 8.57 20.43 -59.39
C GLU A 44 9.91 20.28 -58.65
N SER A 45 10.14 21.08 -57.60
CA SER A 45 11.31 20.96 -56.72
C SER A 45 11.20 19.83 -55.70
N PHE A 46 10.03 19.20 -55.57
CA PHE A 46 9.80 18.11 -54.64
C PHE A 46 10.41 16.82 -55.21
N ASN A 47 11.68 16.58 -54.88
CA ASN A 47 12.35 15.33 -55.19
C ASN A 47 12.06 14.29 -54.10
N ALA A 48 11.10 13.41 -54.34
CA ALA A 48 10.76 12.32 -53.41
C ALA A 48 11.97 11.40 -53.14
N ASP A 49 12.85 11.20 -54.13
CA ASP A 49 14.06 10.37 -54.00
C ASP A 49 15.16 11.06 -53.16
N ALA A 50 15.05 12.36 -52.90
CA ALA A 50 15.93 13.07 -51.96
C ALA A 50 15.50 12.93 -50.50
N ILE A 51 14.30 12.39 -50.24
CA ILE A 51 13.78 12.15 -48.88
C ILE A 51 14.29 10.80 -48.40
N ASP A 52 15.49 10.83 -47.81
CA ASP A 52 16.16 9.66 -47.26
C ASP A 52 15.62 9.30 -45.85
N VAL A 53 15.98 8.11 -45.35
CA VAL A 53 15.75 7.75 -43.95
C VAL A 53 16.57 8.68 -43.06
N ALA A 54 15.94 9.25 -42.03
CA ALA A 54 16.67 10.07 -41.08
C ALA A 54 17.74 9.25 -40.34
N THR A 55 18.96 9.78 -40.25
CA THR A 55 20.02 9.24 -39.40
C THR A 55 20.22 10.17 -38.19
N SER A 56 21.05 9.78 -37.22
CA SER A 56 21.38 10.65 -36.08
C SER A 56 22.13 11.92 -36.47
N SER A 57 22.70 11.99 -37.68
CA SER A 57 23.48 13.12 -38.19
C SER A 57 22.90 13.79 -39.43
N LYS A 58 21.85 13.25 -40.04
CA LYS A 58 21.26 13.74 -41.30
C LYS A 58 19.74 13.73 -41.22
N ASN A 59 19.12 14.87 -41.53
CA ASN A 59 17.68 14.99 -41.65
C ASN A 59 17.15 14.12 -42.80
N GLY A 60 15.95 13.57 -42.62
CA GLY A 60 15.23 12.79 -43.62
C GLY A 60 13.71 12.99 -43.45
N LEU A 61 12.95 11.89 -43.42
CA LEU A 61 11.50 11.90 -43.08
C LEU A 61 11.17 12.53 -41.70
N MET A 62 12.17 12.63 -40.82
CA MET A 62 12.12 13.40 -39.58
C MET A 62 13.43 14.16 -39.40
N SER A 63 13.47 15.09 -38.44
CA SER A 63 14.71 15.79 -38.08
C SER A 63 15.73 14.80 -37.48
N ALA A 64 17.02 15.05 -37.70
CA ALA A 64 18.10 14.28 -37.07
C ALA A 64 18.01 14.34 -35.54
N GLN A 65 17.54 15.47 -35.00
CA GLN A 65 17.29 15.66 -33.57
C GLN A 65 16.19 14.72 -33.06
N ASP A 66 15.07 14.62 -33.77
CA ASP A 66 13.97 13.73 -33.36
C ASP A 66 14.31 12.26 -33.59
N LYS A 67 15.10 11.95 -34.62
CA LYS A 67 15.66 10.61 -34.81
C LYS A 67 16.57 10.22 -33.64
N THR A 68 17.41 11.15 -33.17
CA THR A 68 18.27 10.93 -32.00
C THR A 68 17.46 10.66 -30.73
N LYS A 69 16.39 11.42 -30.49
CA LYS A 69 15.45 11.17 -29.38
C LYS A 69 14.77 9.80 -29.51
N LEU A 70 14.31 9.45 -30.71
CA LEU A 70 13.67 8.16 -30.97
C LEU A 70 14.62 6.98 -30.77
N ASP A 71 15.88 7.12 -31.17
CA ASP A 71 16.90 6.10 -30.97
C ASP A 71 17.25 5.93 -29.49
N ALA A 72 17.31 7.03 -28.72
CA ALA A 72 17.50 6.98 -27.28
C ALA A 72 16.36 6.21 -26.56
N LEU A 73 15.12 6.30 -27.05
CA LEU A 73 14.00 5.51 -26.49
C LEU A 73 14.16 4.01 -26.75
N LYS A 74 14.76 3.60 -27.87
CA LYS A 74 14.99 2.18 -28.21
C LYS A 74 16.15 1.57 -27.42
N GLN A 75 16.99 2.37 -26.77
CA GLN A 75 18.10 1.89 -25.95
C GLN A 75 17.70 1.48 -24.52
N PHE A 76 16.41 1.34 -24.25
CA PHE A 76 15.97 0.77 -22.98
C PHE A 76 16.33 -0.73 -22.92
N ASP A 77 17.40 -1.04 -22.20
CA ASP A 77 17.81 -2.40 -21.89
C ASP A 77 17.41 -2.74 -20.44
N PRO A 78 16.43 -3.64 -20.22
CA PRO A 78 16.01 -4.06 -18.88
C PRO A 78 17.16 -4.63 -18.04
N SER A 79 18.22 -5.16 -18.66
CA SER A 79 19.38 -5.71 -17.95
C SER A 79 20.21 -4.65 -17.22
N THR A 80 20.05 -3.38 -17.60
CA THR A 80 20.69 -2.23 -16.92
C THR A 80 19.97 -1.80 -15.64
N LEU A 81 18.73 -2.29 -15.42
CA LEU A 81 17.99 -2.04 -14.19
C LEU A 81 18.64 -2.83 -13.04
N THR A 82 19.15 -2.11 -12.06
CA THR A 82 19.75 -2.70 -10.86
C THR A 82 18.92 -2.35 -9.63
N ASN A 83 18.99 -3.18 -8.60
CA ASN A 83 18.38 -2.86 -7.31
C ASN A 83 19.08 -1.64 -6.72
N ALA A 84 18.30 -0.67 -6.24
CA ALA A 84 18.85 0.48 -5.55
C ALA A 84 19.51 0.08 -4.22
N THR A 85 20.66 0.65 -3.94
CA THR A 85 21.31 0.59 -2.62
C THR A 85 21.24 1.97 -1.97
N THR A 86 21.59 2.07 -0.69
CA THR A 86 21.67 3.38 0.00
C THR A 86 22.75 4.30 -0.54
N GLN A 87 23.67 3.79 -1.39
CA GLN A 87 24.77 4.55 -1.97
C GLN A 87 24.68 4.70 -3.49
N LYS A 88 23.81 3.92 -4.16
CA LYS A 88 23.70 3.91 -5.62
C LYS A 88 22.24 3.77 -6.06
N ALA A 89 21.79 4.70 -6.89
CA ALA A 89 20.47 4.66 -7.49
C ALA A 89 20.30 3.44 -8.41
N GLY A 90 19.07 2.94 -8.48
CA GLY A 90 18.65 1.82 -9.31
C GLY A 90 17.23 2.03 -9.79
N LEU A 91 16.32 1.09 -9.50
CA LEU A 91 14.86 1.23 -9.74
C LEU A 91 14.20 2.39 -8.97
N MET A 92 14.90 2.97 -8.00
CA MET A 92 14.52 4.15 -7.23
C MET A 92 15.79 4.97 -6.94
N SER A 93 15.63 6.21 -6.49
CA SER A 93 16.77 7.04 -6.07
C SER A 93 17.47 6.45 -4.83
N ALA A 94 18.76 6.75 -4.65
CA ALA A 94 19.49 6.31 -3.47
C ALA A 94 18.89 6.94 -2.19
N GLU A 95 18.45 8.19 -2.30
CA GLU A 95 17.78 8.95 -1.25
C GLU A 95 16.45 8.30 -0.85
N ASP A 96 15.61 7.91 -1.82
CA ASP A 96 14.35 7.23 -1.51
C ASP A 96 14.60 5.84 -0.94
N LYS A 97 15.68 5.17 -1.38
CA LYS A 97 16.06 3.87 -0.81
C LYS A 97 16.48 4.02 0.64
N GLN A 98 17.25 5.06 0.95
CA GLN A 98 17.63 5.41 2.32
C GLN A 98 16.39 5.69 3.17
N ARG A 99 15.45 6.53 2.71
CA ARG A 99 14.19 6.79 3.41
C ARG A 99 13.39 5.52 3.65
N LEU A 100 13.30 4.63 2.65
CA LEU A 100 12.59 3.36 2.76
C LEU A 100 13.27 2.39 3.74
N ASP A 101 14.60 2.41 3.82
CA ASP A 101 15.36 1.63 4.81
C ASP A 101 15.22 2.21 6.22
N GLU A 102 15.17 3.53 6.35
CA GLU A 102 14.84 4.22 7.60
C GLU A 102 13.43 3.90 8.08
N LEU A 103 12.47 3.65 7.17
CA LEU A 103 11.16 3.09 7.53
C LEU A 103 11.25 1.65 8.06
N LYS A 104 12.36 0.93 7.87
CA LYS A 104 12.57 -0.40 8.47
C LYS A 104 13.37 -0.35 9.78
N THR A 105 14.17 0.69 10.00
CA THR A 105 15.03 0.82 11.20
C THR A 105 14.47 1.78 12.25
N ASN A 106 13.69 2.78 11.85
CA ASN A 106 13.13 3.83 12.72
C ASN A 106 11.61 3.89 12.70
N SER A 107 10.95 3.24 11.74
CA SER A 107 9.51 3.04 11.88
C SER A 107 9.33 1.96 12.93
N ASN A 108 8.75 2.35 14.06
CA ASN A 108 8.02 1.39 14.87
C ASN A 108 7.12 0.62 13.89
N ALA A 109 7.14 -0.72 13.94
CA ALA A 109 6.14 -1.51 13.24
C ALA A 109 4.79 -0.87 13.51
N TYR A 110 3.92 -0.74 12.50
CA TYR A 110 2.52 -0.42 12.75
C TYR A 110 1.96 -1.58 13.58
N ASN A 111 2.15 -1.49 14.88
CA ASN A 111 1.55 -2.36 15.86
C ASN A 111 0.21 -1.69 16.16
N LYS A 112 -0.87 -2.45 16.02
CA LYS A 112 -2.21 -2.03 16.48
C LYS A 112 -2.30 -2.03 18.01
N GLU A 113 -1.17 -2.25 18.69
CA GLU A 113 -1.01 -2.55 20.11
C GLU A 113 -0.21 -1.44 20.82
N MET A 114 -0.24 -0.19 20.33
CA MET A 114 0.36 0.98 21.03
C MET A 114 -0.48 1.40 22.26
N THR A 115 -1.16 0.40 22.84
CA THR A 115 -1.74 0.32 24.16
C THR A 115 -0.76 -0.38 25.14
N GLU A 116 0.31 -1.01 24.64
CA GLU A 116 1.19 -1.87 25.44
C GLU A 116 2.36 -1.17 26.15
N SER A 117 2.81 0.01 25.72
CA SER A 117 4.00 0.63 26.34
C SER A 117 3.80 1.08 27.80
N VAL A 118 2.55 1.33 28.22
CA VAL A 118 2.22 1.61 29.63
C VAL A 118 1.77 0.33 30.34
N ALA A 119 1.16 -0.61 29.60
CA ALA A 119 0.76 -1.91 30.13
C ALA A 119 1.95 -2.84 30.37
N SER A 120 3.07 -2.75 29.65
CA SER A 120 4.16 -3.73 29.73
C SER A 120 4.95 -3.66 31.05
N ASN A 121 5.01 -2.49 31.70
CA ASN A 121 5.59 -2.35 33.04
C ASN A 121 4.63 -2.75 34.17
N VAL A 122 3.35 -2.93 33.85
CA VAL A 122 2.30 -3.30 34.81
C VAL A 122 1.83 -4.74 34.58
N LEU A 123 1.90 -5.27 33.36
CA LEU A 123 1.40 -6.59 33.01
C LEU A 123 2.46 -7.64 33.29
N ILE A 124 2.26 -8.44 34.33
CA ILE A 124 3.10 -9.57 34.68
C ILE A 124 2.75 -10.78 33.81
N GLN A 125 1.47 -10.98 33.52
CA GLN A 125 1.04 -12.05 32.64
C GLN A 125 -0.33 -11.72 32.06
N GLY A 126 -0.48 -11.80 30.74
CA GLY A 126 -1.74 -11.57 30.04
C GLY A 126 -2.27 -12.84 29.39
N ASN A 127 -3.52 -12.79 28.92
CA ASN A 127 -4.15 -13.87 28.15
C ASN A 127 -4.05 -15.27 28.79
N ILE A 128 -4.00 -15.32 30.12
CA ILE A 128 -3.83 -16.58 30.88
C ILE A 128 -4.98 -17.52 30.55
N ASN A 129 -6.20 -17.00 30.66
CA ASN A 129 -7.45 -17.68 30.33
C ASN A 129 -7.57 -19.09 30.94
N LYS A 130 -7.16 -19.25 32.21
CA LYS A 130 -7.25 -20.52 32.96
C LYS A 130 -8.27 -20.41 34.08
N TRP A 131 -8.81 -21.55 34.50
CA TRP A 131 -9.58 -21.70 35.74
C TRP A 131 -8.73 -22.48 36.74
N PRO A 132 -7.74 -21.84 37.39
CA PRO A 132 -6.67 -22.56 38.06
C PRO A 132 -7.27 -23.57 39.05
N ASN A 133 -7.08 -24.86 38.81
CA ASN A 133 -7.45 -25.94 39.71
C ASN A 133 -6.17 -26.59 40.29
N ASN A 134 -6.29 -27.69 41.02
CA ASN A 134 -5.13 -28.34 41.66
C ASN A 134 -4.05 -28.86 40.68
N THR A 135 -4.35 -28.99 39.39
CA THR A 135 -3.37 -29.41 38.38
C THR A 135 -2.88 -28.25 37.51
N GLN A 136 -3.50 -27.07 37.60
CA GLN A 136 -3.15 -25.92 36.78
C GLN A 136 -2.31 -24.91 37.54
N THR A 137 -1.23 -24.49 36.88
CA THR A 137 -0.34 -23.43 37.33
C THR A 137 -0.29 -22.28 36.33
N VAL A 138 0.07 -21.11 36.84
CA VAL A 138 0.35 -19.90 36.06
C VAL A 138 1.69 -19.36 36.53
N ASP A 139 2.69 -19.43 35.68
CA ASP A 139 4.02 -18.86 35.95
C ASP A 139 4.01 -17.36 35.72
N LEU A 140 4.70 -16.63 36.60
CA LEU A 140 4.84 -15.18 36.55
C LEU A 140 6.11 -14.82 35.79
N SER A 141 6.02 -13.88 34.84
CA SER A 141 7.19 -13.37 34.13
C SER A 141 8.11 -12.51 35.02
N LYS A 142 7.55 -11.94 36.09
CA LYS A 142 8.20 -11.15 37.12
C LYS A 142 7.80 -11.69 38.50
N LYS A 143 8.76 -11.79 39.43
CA LYS A 143 8.46 -12.32 40.77
C LYS A 143 7.64 -11.32 41.58
N VAL A 144 6.80 -11.82 42.48
CA VAL A 144 6.03 -10.96 43.39
C VAL A 144 6.96 -10.18 44.33
N SER A 145 8.08 -10.76 44.73
CA SER A 145 9.14 -10.12 45.52
C SER A 145 9.82 -8.95 44.82
N GLU A 146 9.86 -8.96 43.49
CA GLU A 146 10.42 -7.90 42.64
C GLU A 146 9.40 -6.78 42.35
N CYS A 147 8.13 -7.01 42.67
CA CYS A 147 7.08 -6.00 42.55
C CYS A 147 7.18 -4.97 43.67
N ARG A 148 6.77 -3.72 43.39
CA ARG A 148 6.83 -2.63 44.38
C ARG A 148 6.01 -2.96 45.63
N ASN A 149 4.71 -3.20 45.48
CA ASN A 149 3.78 -3.45 46.58
C ASN A 149 3.12 -4.82 46.50
N GLY A 150 2.90 -5.35 45.31
CA GLY A 150 2.30 -6.66 45.12
C GLY A 150 1.77 -6.84 43.70
N ILE A 151 0.73 -7.66 43.59
CA ILE A 151 0.08 -7.95 42.32
C ILE A 151 -1.43 -7.78 42.42
N ILE A 152 -2.07 -7.56 41.29
CA ILE A 152 -3.52 -7.63 41.14
C ILE A 152 -3.84 -8.81 40.23
N LEU A 153 -4.70 -9.70 40.71
CA LEU A 153 -5.27 -10.76 39.91
C LEU A 153 -6.54 -10.24 39.25
N VAL A 154 -6.59 -10.33 37.93
CA VAL A 154 -7.72 -9.89 37.13
C VAL A 154 -8.53 -11.11 36.72
N TRP A 155 -9.71 -11.22 37.31
CA TRP A 155 -10.67 -12.27 37.06
C TRP A 155 -11.71 -11.80 36.05
N ARG A 156 -11.98 -12.61 35.02
CA ARG A 156 -12.99 -12.31 34.00
C ARG A 156 -14.10 -13.33 34.04
N SER A 157 -15.33 -12.86 34.05
CA SER A 157 -16.51 -13.71 33.91
C SER A 157 -16.65 -14.21 32.47
N ASP A 158 -16.91 -15.50 32.29
CA ASP A 158 -17.19 -16.11 30.99
C ASP A 158 -18.70 -16.19 30.70
N THR A 159 -19.51 -15.47 31.46
CA THR A 159 -20.93 -15.25 31.15
C THR A 159 -21.11 -14.05 30.21
N GLU A 160 -22.32 -13.83 29.73
CA GLU A 160 -22.68 -12.90 28.63
C GLU A 160 -22.11 -11.46 28.76
N ASP A 161 -21.76 -11.01 29.97
CA ASP A 161 -21.37 -9.61 30.22
C ASP A 161 -19.87 -9.35 30.46
N ASP A 162 -18.98 -10.34 30.33
CA ASP A 162 -17.52 -10.12 30.40
C ASP A 162 -17.03 -9.30 31.62
N ASN A 163 -17.69 -9.41 32.78
CA ASN A 163 -17.35 -8.61 33.96
C ASN A 163 -15.92 -8.87 34.47
N TYR A 164 -15.21 -7.79 34.81
CA TYR A 164 -13.86 -7.82 35.37
C TYR A 164 -13.89 -7.62 36.89
N HIS A 165 -13.13 -8.43 37.60
CA HIS A 165 -12.95 -8.34 39.05
C HIS A 165 -11.48 -8.32 39.42
N TYR A 166 -11.10 -7.38 40.26
CA TYR A 166 -9.71 -7.14 40.64
C TYR A 166 -9.49 -7.57 42.08
N GLN A 167 -8.52 -8.45 42.28
CA GLN A 167 -8.10 -8.90 43.60
C GLN A 167 -6.67 -8.48 43.86
N TYR A 168 -6.48 -7.55 44.79
CA TYR A 168 -5.15 -7.18 45.24
C TYR A 168 -4.55 -8.26 46.16
N VAL A 169 -3.29 -8.61 45.89
CA VAL A 169 -2.48 -9.50 46.72
C VAL A 169 -1.18 -8.78 47.09
N PRO A 170 -0.97 -8.44 48.37
CA PRO A 170 0.25 -7.77 48.79
C PRO A 170 1.45 -8.71 48.68
N LYS A 171 2.62 -8.17 48.31
CA LYS A 171 3.84 -8.97 48.18
C LYS A 171 4.22 -9.71 49.45
N TYR A 172 3.89 -9.12 50.61
CA TYR A 172 4.09 -9.74 51.91
C TYR A 172 3.42 -11.13 51.99
N HIS A 173 2.20 -11.29 51.45
CA HIS A 173 1.52 -12.58 51.45
C HIS A 173 2.31 -13.64 50.67
N ALA A 174 2.77 -13.32 49.45
CA ALA A 174 3.53 -14.25 48.63
C ALA A 174 4.87 -14.66 49.26
N LEU A 175 5.43 -13.80 50.12
CA LEU A 175 6.72 -14.04 50.79
C LEU A 175 6.58 -14.80 52.12
N THR A 176 5.56 -14.48 52.92
CA THR A 176 5.44 -15.03 54.29
C THR A 176 4.32 -16.05 54.46
N HIS A 177 3.35 -16.08 53.54
CA HIS A 177 2.14 -16.90 53.63
C HIS A 177 1.89 -17.69 52.34
N SER A 178 2.93 -18.03 51.58
CA SER A 178 2.82 -18.72 50.28
C SER A 178 2.15 -20.10 50.32
N ALA A 179 2.05 -20.71 51.51
CA ALA A 179 1.33 -21.96 51.76
C ALA A 179 -0.13 -21.75 52.24
N ALA A 180 -0.58 -20.51 52.41
CA ALA A 180 -1.94 -20.19 52.81
C ALA A 180 -2.83 -20.01 51.57
N LYS A 181 -4.07 -20.48 51.67
CA LYS A 181 -5.07 -20.31 50.60
C LYS A 181 -5.58 -18.87 50.61
N ILE A 182 -5.65 -18.26 49.44
CA ILE A 182 -6.43 -17.03 49.21
C ILE A 182 -7.77 -17.42 48.62
N VAL A 183 -8.85 -16.92 49.22
CA VAL A 183 -10.23 -17.14 48.75
C VAL A 183 -10.80 -15.81 48.24
N HIS A 184 -11.38 -15.83 47.05
CA HIS A 184 -12.07 -14.68 46.45
C HIS A 184 -13.50 -15.06 46.07
N LEU A 185 -14.47 -14.29 46.53
CA LEU A 185 -15.88 -14.44 46.18
C LEU A 185 -16.23 -13.39 45.12
N ILE A 186 -16.66 -13.88 43.95
CA ILE A 186 -16.85 -13.10 42.74
C ILE A 186 -18.32 -13.18 42.35
N PRO A 187 -19.07 -12.07 42.34
CA PRO A 187 -20.43 -12.04 41.81
C PRO A 187 -20.47 -12.51 40.35
N ILE A 188 -21.50 -13.27 39.98
CA ILE A 188 -21.73 -13.66 38.58
C ILE A 188 -23.13 -13.21 38.16
N ASN A 189 -23.38 -13.03 36.85
CA ASN A 189 -24.69 -12.64 36.35
C ASN A 189 -25.66 -13.85 36.34
N SER A 190 -25.96 -14.37 37.51
CA SER A 190 -27.09 -15.24 37.78
C SER A 190 -27.76 -14.76 39.06
N LYS A 191 -29.07 -15.00 39.19
CA LYS A 191 -29.85 -14.48 40.33
C LYS A 191 -29.21 -14.90 41.66
N ASN A 192 -28.64 -13.94 42.40
CA ASN A 192 -27.87 -14.14 43.64
C ASN A 192 -26.68 -15.11 43.52
N GLY A 193 -26.10 -15.25 42.33
CA GLY A 193 -25.00 -16.16 42.07
C GLY A 193 -23.64 -15.58 42.43
N PHE A 194 -22.77 -16.43 42.97
CA PHE A 194 -21.36 -16.15 43.16
C PHE A 194 -20.51 -17.31 42.67
N CYS A 195 -19.28 -16.98 42.30
CA CYS A 195 -18.18 -17.89 42.03
C CYS A 195 -17.17 -17.76 43.16
N ILE A 196 -16.64 -18.87 43.65
CA ILE A 196 -15.55 -18.86 44.63
C ILE A 196 -14.27 -19.35 43.96
N LYS A 197 -13.19 -18.59 44.15
CA LYS A 197 -11.84 -18.92 43.69
C LYS A 197 -10.90 -19.09 44.85
N THR A 198 -10.26 -20.25 44.91
CA THR A 198 -9.29 -20.59 45.94
C THR A 198 -7.94 -20.89 45.31
N ILE A 199 -6.91 -20.13 45.65
CA ILE A 199 -5.58 -20.24 45.04
C ILE A 199 -4.46 -20.15 46.08
N PHE A 200 -3.27 -20.56 45.67
CA PHE A 200 -2.02 -20.22 46.35
C PHE A 200 -1.23 -19.24 45.47
N VAL A 201 -0.73 -18.16 46.08
CA VAL A 201 0.17 -17.22 45.41
C VAL A 201 1.55 -17.39 46.00
N LYS A 202 2.48 -17.85 45.15
CA LYS A 202 3.91 -17.98 45.49
C LYS A 202 4.69 -16.90 44.75
N ASP A 203 5.98 -16.80 45.06
CA ASP A 203 6.82 -15.75 44.52
C ASP A 203 6.89 -15.74 42.98
N ASN A 204 6.91 -16.92 42.34
CA ASN A 204 7.09 -17.05 40.88
C ASN A 204 5.89 -17.65 40.16
N LEU A 205 4.85 -18.08 40.88
CA LEU A 205 3.72 -18.78 40.27
C LEU A 205 2.46 -18.74 41.13
N ILE A 206 1.32 -18.98 40.48
CA ILE A 206 0.02 -19.16 41.10
C ILE A 206 -0.48 -20.58 40.81
N THR A 207 -1.04 -21.25 41.81
CA THR A 207 -1.70 -22.56 41.63
C THR A 207 -3.12 -22.53 42.14
N GLY A 208 -4.01 -23.23 41.44
CA GLY A 208 -5.36 -23.48 41.96
C GLY A 208 -5.40 -24.54 43.04
N THR A 209 -6.58 -24.74 43.61
CA THR A 209 -6.88 -25.88 44.50
C THR A 209 -7.93 -26.79 43.87
N ALA A 210 -8.14 -27.97 44.47
CA ALA A 210 -9.18 -28.90 44.05
C ALA A 210 -10.60 -28.31 44.25
N ASP A 211 -10.72 -27.32 45.15
CA ASP A 211 -11.97 -26.59 45.41
C ASP A 211 -12.47 -25.87 44.13
N ASN A 212 -11.55 -25.50 43.22
CA ASN A 212 -11.88 -24.84 41.95
C ASN A 212 -12.36 -25.81 40.84
N HIS A 213 -12.70 -27.05 41.20
CA HIS A 213 -13.34 -28.03 40.32
C HIS A 213 -14.79 -28.32 40.72
N ASN A 214 -15.30 -27.67 41.77
CA ASN A 214 -16.65 -27.91 42.27
C ASN A 214 -17.69 -27.13 41.45
N GLY A 215 -18.55 -27.84 40.72
CA GLY A 215 -19.66 -27.26 39.96
C GLY A 215 -20.65 -26.47 40.82
N ALA A 216 -20.78 -26.81 42.11
CA ALA A 216 -21.62 -26.06 43.05
C ALA A 216 -21.10 -24.65 43.37
N MET A 217 -19.80 -24.39 43.13
CA MET A 217 -19.15 -23.11 43.43
C MET A 217 -18.95 -22.23 42.18
N ASN A 218 -19.52 -22.63 41.04
CA ASN A 218 -19.38 -21.94 39.74
C ASN A 218 -17.93 -21.64 39.36
N ALA A 219 -16.97 -22.42 39.84
CA ALA A 219 -15.55 -22.14 39.68
C ALA A 219 -15.09 -22.17 38.21
N ASN A 220 -15.86 -22.75 37.30
CA ASN A 220 -15.62 -22.74 35.86
C ASN A 220 -16.26 -21.56 35.11
N LYS A 221 -16.91 -20.62 35.82
CA LYS A 221 -17.58 -19.44 35.23
C LYS A 221 -16.73 -18.18 35.23
N VAL A 222 -15.62 -18.19 35.95
CA VAL A 222 -14.70 -17.06 36.06
C VAL A 222 -13.28 -17.57 35.88
N ARG A 223 -12.54 -17.02 34.93
CA ARG A 223 -11.14 -17.38 34.67
C ARG A 223 -10.20 -16.30 35.19
N LEU A 224 -8.97 -16.71 35.53
CA LEU A 224 -7.88 -15.77 35.68
C LEU A 224 -7.49 -15.32 34.28
N HIS A 225 -7.64 -14.03 34.02
CA HIS A 225 -7.40 -13.44 32.70
C HIS A 225 -6.02 -12.81 32.62
N GLU A 226 -5.68 -11.99 33.61
CA GLU A 226 -4.43 -11.22 33.66
C GLU A 226 -3.89 -11.12 35.09
N ILE A 227 -2.60 -10.80 35.19
CA ILE A 227 -1.91 -10.48 36.44
C ILE A 227 -1.14 -9.19 36.22
N LEU A 228 -1.39 -8.22 37.09
CA LEU A 228 -0.80 -6.90 37.04
C LEU A 228 0.10 -6.65 38.26
N GLU A 229 1.12 -5.83 38.11
CA GLU A 229 1.92 -5.25 39.20
C GLU A 229 1.17 -4.07 39.83
N TYR A 230 1.37 -3.89 41.13
CA TYR A 230 0.85 -2.77 41.93
C TYR A 230 1.93 -2.17 42.84
#